data_AF-A0A9W7TMB6-F1
#
_entry.id   AF-A0A9W7TMB6-F1
#
_cell.length_a   1.000
_cell.length_b   1.000
_cell.length_c   1.000
_cell.angle_alpha   90.00
_cell.angle_beta   90.00
_cell.angle_gamma   90.00
#
_symmetry.space_group_name_H-M   'P 1'
#
loop_
_entity.id
_entity.type
_entity.pdbx_description
1 polymer ?
#
loop_
_entity_poly.entity_id
_entity_poly.type
_entity_poly.pdbx_seq_one_letter_code
_entity_poly.pdbx_strand_id
1 'polypeptide(L)'
;CMLILINVESEGRNIYPEVQLKPYFPLARPSVENLNALCSNGGSRPRYPESCIPPSAYAYVRRAGTAVNRVETWFSQCCQREVARGDQQILCCVKQAWETALSQFCTEEFSAMTIAHECCKKKGKDRWSCFDKQAPNPSYQPHTGYTAPSVPSDMIFTWDPSTC
;
A
#
# COMPACT_ATOMS: atom_id res chain seq x y z
N CYS A 1 -1.13 12.83 9.40
CA CYS A 1 -0.95 11.67 8.49
C CYS A 1 0.48 11.69 8.02
N MET A 2 1.13 10.53 7.89
CA MET A 2 2.54 10.51 7.56
C MET A 2 2.72 10.32 6.05
N LEU A 3 3.11 11.40 5.38
CA LEU A 3 3.35 11.46 3.94
C LEU A 3 4.86 11.65 3.72
N ILE A 4 5.41 11.08 2.65
CA ILE A 4 6.79 11.24 2.24
C ILE A 4 6.92 12.55 1.45
N LEU A 5 7.93 13.36 1.78
CA LEU A 5 8.31 14.51 0.97
C LEU A 5 9.22 14.01 -0.15
N ILE A 6 8.82 14.23 -1.40
CA ILE A 6 9.72 14.06 -2.54
C ILE A 6 9.98 15.42 -3.18
N ASN A 7 11.24 15.66 -3.54
CA ASN A 7 11.59 16.79 -4.40
C ASN A 7 11.23 16.41 -5.84
N VAL A 8 10.28 17.11 -6.44
CA VAL A 8 9.99 16.97 -7.88
C VAL A 8 10.90 17.95 -8.62
N GLU A 9 11.81 17.45 -9.45
CA GLU A 9 12.56 18.30 -10.38
C GLU A 9 11.58 18.85 -11.42
N SER A 10 11.37 20.17 -11.42
CA SER A 10 10.56 20.83 -12.44
C SER A 10 11.41 21.04 -13.69
N GLU A 11 11.01 20.43 -14.81
CA GLU A 11 11.55 20.78 -16.12
C GLU A 11 11.12 22.22 -16.47
N GLY A 12 11.93 23.19 -16.05
CA GLY A 12 12.12 24.44 -16.79
C GLY A 12 11.13 25.59 -16.58
N ARG A 13 10.36 25.65 -15.48
CA ARG A 13 9.72 26.91 -15.04
C ARG A 13 9.84 27.10 -13.53
N ASN A 14 10.71 28.03 -13.14
CA ASN A 14 10.96 28.49 -11.77
C ASN A 14 9.67 28.96 -11.10
N ILE A 15 9.26 28.35 -9.97
CA ILE A 15 8.78 28.97 -8.70
C ILE A 15 8.67 27.84 -7.64
N TYR A 16 9.59 27.80 -6.65
CA TYR A 16 9.63 26.93 -5.44
C TYR A 16 9.61 25.39 -5.66
N PRO A 17 10.36 24.59 -4.86
CA PRO A 17 10.20 23.14 -4.89
C PRO A 17 8.76 22.80 -4.48
N GLU A 18 7.98 22.27 -5.41
CA GLU A 18 6.65 21.76 -5.12
C GLU A 18 6.85 20.47 -4.30
N VAL A 19 6.80 20.62 -2.98
CA VAL A 19 6.94 19.50 -2.04
C VAL A 19 5.70 18.62 -2.20
N GLN A 20 5.82 17.57 -3.02
CA GLN A 20 4.72 16.66 -3.25
C GLN A 20 4.70 15.64 -2.11
N LEU A 21 3.71 15.77 -1.23
CA LEU A 21 3.43 14.80 -0.18
C LEU A 21 2.79 13.56 -0.80
N LYS A 22 3.49 12.42 -0.75
CA LYS A 22 3.00 11.14 -1.26
C LYS A 22 2.80 10.11 -0.14
N PRO A 23 1.84 9.18 -0.29
CA PRO A 23 1.76 8.02 0.59
C PRO A 23 3.05 7.18 0.53
N TYR A 24 3.34 6.47 1.62
CA TYR A 24 4.27 5.33 1.67
C TYR A 24 3.71 4.19 0.80
N PHE A 25 3.88 4.34 -0.51
CA PHE A 25 3.37 3.44 -1.53
C PHE A 25 4.44 3.24 -2.62
N PRO A 26 4.58 2.03 -3.18
CA PRO A 26 3.85 0.80 -2.86
C PRO A 26 4.25 0.15 -1.53
N LEU A 27 3.45 -0.82 -1.05
CA LEU A 27 3.88 -1.70 0.04
C LEU A 27 4.74 -2.84 -0.52
N ALA A 28 5.71 -3.32 0.25
CA ALA A 28 6.58 -4.42 -0.17
C ALA A 28 5.86 -5.76 -0.19
N ARG A 29 6.40 -6.72 -0.93
CA ARG A 29 5.84 -8.06 -1.01
C ARG A 29 5.94 -8.74 0.36
N PRO A 30 4.83 -9.34 0.87
CA PRO A 30 4.91 -10.15 2.07
C PRO A 30 5.80 -11.38 1.88
N SER A 31 6.65 -11.63 2.87
CA SER A 31 7.67 -12.69 2.90
C SER A 31 7.78 -13.26 4.31
N VAL A 32 8.48 -14.39 4.47
CA VAL A 32 8.67 -14.99 5.81
C VAL A 32 9.47 -14.02 6.69
N GLU A 33 10.41 -13.31 6.09
CA GLU A 33 11.34 -12.39 6.74
C GLU A 33 10.63 -11.16 7.32
N ASN A 34 9.54 -10.71 6.69
CA ASN A 34 8.82 -9.51 7.08
C ASN A 34 7.43 -9.76 7.70
N LEU A 35 6.98 -11.02 7.77
CA LEU A 35 5.65 -11.40 8.24
C LEU A 35 5.36 -10.93 9.68
N ASN A 36 6.33 -11.13 10.58
CA ASN A 36 6.17 -10.75 11.98
C ASN A 36 5.95 -9.23 12.12
N ALA A 37 6.79 -8.43 11.46
CA ALA A 37 6.66 -6.97 11.46
C ALA A 37 5.35 -6.50 10.81
N LEU A 38 4.93 -7.14 9.71
CA LEU A 38 3.68 -6.84 9.02
C LEU A 38 2.48 -6.96 9.99
N CYS A 39 2.39 -8.06 10.75
CA CYS A 39 1.30 -8.29 11.69
C CYS A 39 1.43 -7.47 12.98
N SER A 40 2.62 -7.40 13.59
CA SER A 40 2.80 -6.73 14.89
C SER A 40 2.78 -5.20 14.79
N ASN A 41 3.24 -4.63 13.67
CA ASN A 41 3.38 -3.18 13.52
C ASN A 41 2.21 -2.52 12.79
N GLY A 42 1.15 -3.26 12.43
CA GLY A 42 0.02 -2.74 11.65
C GLY A 42 -0.57 -1.45 12.24
N GLY A 43 -0.72 -1.39 13.57
CA GLY A 43 -1.24 -0.21 14.28
C GLY A 43 -0.31 1.00 14.32
N SER A 44 0.94 0.87 13.88
CA SER A 44 1.95 1.95 13.86
C SER A 44 2.46 2.25 12.45
N ARG A 45 1.77 1.77 11.41
CA ARG A 45 2.07 2.08 10.00
C ARG A 45 1.07 3.09 9.44
N PRO A 46 1.47 3.96 8.49
CA PRO A 46 0.66 5.10 8.06
C PRO A 46 -0.68 4.67 7.44
N ARG A 47 -1.70 5.51 7.61
CA ARG A 47 -3.00 5.42 6.93
C ARG A 47 -3.35 6.79 6.34
N TYR A 48 -4.19 6.79 5.33
CA TYR A 48 -4.56 7.97 4.55
C TYR A 48 -6.08 8.10 4.43
N PRO A 49 -6.84 8.31 5.53
CA PRO A 49 -8.24 8.70 5.41
C PRO A 49 -8.40 9.99 4.61
N GLU A 50 -9.60 10.26 4.09
CA GLU A 50 -9.89 11.44 3.26
C GLU A 50 -9.47 12.78 3.91
N SER A 51 -9.58 12.88 5.24
CA SER A 51 -9.13 14.05 6.01
C SER A 51 -7.61 14.32 5.93
N CYS A 52 -6.82 13.33 5.52
CA CYS A 52 -5.38 13.46 5.31
C CYS A 52 -5.00 14.10 3.98
N ILE A 53 -5.91 14.10 3.00
CA ILE A 53 -5.57 14.39 1.61
C ILE A 53 -6.23 15.71 1.21
N PRO A 54 -5.44 16.80 1.05
CA PRO A 54 -5.96 18.10 0.67
C PRO A 54 -6.82 18.00 -0.59
N PRO A 55 -7.94 18.74 -0.72
CA PRO A 55 -8.77 18.75 -1.92
C PRO A 55 -7.98 18.98 -3.22
N SER A 56 -6.93 19.78 -3.16
CA SER A 56 -6.01 20.09 -4.27
C SER A 56 -5.00 18.98 -4.60
N ALA A 57 -4.91 17.91 -3.81
CA ALA A 57 -3.95 16.84 -4.06
C ALA A 57 -4.25 16.11 -5.38
N TYR A 58 -3.19 15.72 -6.07
CA TYR A 58 -3.28 14.94 -7.30
C TYR A 58 -4.11 13.67 -7.09
N ALA A 59 -4.94 13.32 -8.07
CA ALA A 59 -5.79 12.13 -8.01
C ALA A 59 -5.01 10.83 -7.73
N TYR A 60 -3.77 10.75 -8.22
CA TYR A 60 -2.84 9.65 -7.90
C TYR A 60 -2.59 9.50 -6.39
N VAL A 61 -2.38 10.61 -5.65
CA VAL A 61 -2.13 10.60 -4.19
C VAL A 61 -3.31 9.96 -3.46
N ARG A 62 -4.54 10.26 -3.89
CA ARG A 62 -5.76 9.64 -3.35
C ARG A 62 -5.78 8.13 -3.60
N ARG A 63 -5.61 7.70 -4.86
CA ARG A 63 -5.65 6.28 -5.22
C ARG A 63 -4.54 5.47 -4.54
N ALA A 64 -3.32 6.01 -4.48
CA ALA A 64 -2.22 5.38 -3.76
C ALA A 64 -2.53 5.27 -2.26
N GLY A 65 -3.07 6.32 -1.64
CA GLY A 65 -3.49 6.31 -0.24
C GLY A 65 -4.58 5.28 0.05
N THR A 66 -5.60 5.21 -0.81
CA THR A 66 -6.66 4.19 -0.76
C THR A 66 -6.08 2.79 -0.89
N ALA A 67 -5.16 2.56 -1.83
CA ALA A 67 -4.49 1.28 -1.99
C ALA A 67 -3.72 0.87 -0.73
N VAL A 68 -2.99 1.78 -0.08
CA VAL A 68 -2.33 1.50 1.21
C VAL A 68 -3.36 1.12 2.27
N ASN A 69 -4.41 1.91 2.44
CA ASN A 69 -5.45 1.64 3.45
C ASN A 69 -6.09 0.26 3.22
N ARG A 70 -6.38 -0.09 1.97
CA ARG A 70 -6.99 -1.37 1.58
C ARG A 70 -6.08 -2.54 1.94
N VAL A 71 -4.82 -2.52 1.49
CA VAL A 71 -3.83 -3.58 1.78
C VAL A 71 -3.68 -3.76 3.29
N GLU A 72 -3.55 -2.67 4.02
CA GLU A 72 -3.32 -2.66 5.46
C GLU A 72 -4.50 -3.19 6.28
N THR A 73 -5.71 -2.85 5.87
CA THR A 73 -6.93 -3.40 6.47
C THR A 73 -7.01 -4.91 6.23
N TRP A 74 -6.67 -5.38 5.03
CA TRP A 74 -6.67 -6.80 4.72
C TRP A 74 -5.53 -7.57 5.40
N PHE A 75 -4.37 -6.96 5.58
CA PHE A 75 -3.31 -7.51 6.43
C PHE A 75 -3.80 -7.70 7.86
N SER A 76 -4.48 -6.70 8.41
CA SER A 76 -5.03 -6.78 9.76
C SER A 76 -6.06 -7.91 9.89
N GLN A 77 -6.87 -8.15 8.85
CA GLN A 77 -7.77 -9.32 8.78
C GLN A 77 -7.00 -10.63 8.74
N CYS A 78 -6.01 -10.79 7.85
CA CYS A 78 -5.21 -12.01 7.73
C CYS A 78 -4.43 -12.37 9.00
N CYS A 79 -3.98 -11.36 9.76
CA CYS A 79 -3.24 -11.56 11.01
C CYS A 79 -4.14 -11.95 12.20
N GLN A 80 -5.47 -11.95 12.02
CA GLN A 80 -6.41 -12.49 13.02
C GLN A 80 -6.40 -14.02 12.97
N ARG A 81 -6.27 -14.66 14.14
CA ARG A 81 -6.16 -16.13 14.26
C ARG A 81 -7.43 -16.86 13.85
N GLU A 82 -8.55 -16.16 13.84
CA GLU A 82 -9.86 -16.61 13.38
C GLU A 82 -9.90 -16.74 11.84
N VAL A 83 -9.11 -15.94 11.13
CA VAL A 83 -9.08 -15.89 9.66
C VAL A 83 -8.04 -16.84 9.08
N ALA A 84 -6.80 -16.77 9.55
CA ALA A 84 -5.70 -17.64 9.10
C ALA A 84 -4.88 -18.15 10.30
N ARG A 85 -4.52 -19.44 10.31
CA ARG A 85 -3.85 -20.08 11.44
C ARG A 85 -2.43 -20.51 11.10
N GLY A 86 -1.48 -19.98 11.87
CA GLY A 86 -0.05 -20.26 11.73
C GLY A 86 0.59 -19.53 10.55
N ASP A 87 1.91 -19.38 10.60
CA ASP A 87 2.66 -18.49 9.71
C ASP A 87 2.46 -18.81 8.23
N GLN A 88 2.32 -20.08 7.87
CA GLN A 88 2.11 -20.48 6.48
C GLN A 88 0.78 -19.97 5.91
N GLN A 89 -0.33 -20.14 6.65
CA GLN A 89 -1.63 -19.64 6.20
C GLN A 89 -1.70 -18.12 6.25
N ILE A 90 -1.14 -17.50 7.30
CA ILE A 90 -1.09 -16.04 7.42
C ILE A 90 -0.30 -15.47 6.24
N LEU A 91 0.89 -16.02 5.94
CA LEU A 91 1.73 -15.60 4.81
C LEU A 91 0.98 -15.70 3.48
N CYS A 92 0.24 -16.79 3.28
CA CYS A 92 -0.56 -16.97 2.08
C CYS A 92 -1.67 -15.92 1.97
N CYS A 93 -2.44 -15.71 3.04
CA CYS A 93 -3.49 -14.71 3.09
C CYS A 93 -2.95 -13.30 2.81
N VAL A 94 -1.86 -12.88 3.46
CA VAL A 94 -1.29 -11.54 3.24
C VAL A 94 -0.70 -11.38 1.84
N LYS A 95 -0.13 -12.43 1.24
CA LYS A 95 0.32 -12.38 -0.17
C LYS A 95 -0.87 -12.18 -1.11
N GLN A 96 -1.97 -12.90 -0.93
CA GLN A 96 -3.18 -12.72 -1.73
C GLN A 96 -3.78 -11.33 -1.53
N ALA A 97 -3.83 -10.82 -0.29
CA ALA A 97 -4.29 -9.47 0.01
C ALA A 97 -3.45 -8.41 -0.73
N TRP A 98 -2.13 -8.55 -0.70
CA TRP A 98 -1.20 -7.65 -1.36
C TRP A 98 -1.35 -7.68 -2.89
N GLU A 99 -1.37 -8.86 -3.51
CA GLU A 99 -1.51 -9.00 -4.96
C GLU A 99 -2.90 -8.51 -5.44
N THR A 100 -3.96 -8.79 -4.68
CA THR A 100 -5.33 -8.36 -4.99
C THR A 100 -5.46 -6.85 -4.92
N ALA A 101 -4.96 -6.22 -3.85
CA ALA A 101 -5.10 -4.79 -3.66
C ALA A 101 -4.27 -3.99 -4.67
N LEU A 102 -3.06 -4.45 -5.03
CA LEU A 102 -2.25 -3.82 -6.08
C LEU A 102 -2.83 -4.06 -7.48
N SER A 103 -3.47 -5.21 -7.72
CA SER A 103 -4.24 -5.43 -8.95
C SER A 103 -5.37 -4.42 -9.07
N GLN A 104 -6.12 -4.22 -7.98
CA GLN A 104 -7.23 -3.28 -7.94
C GLN A 104 -6.74 -1.83 -8.13
N PHE A 105 -5.64 -1.44 -7.49
CA PHE A 105 -4.99 -0.16 -7.74
C PHE A 105 -4.65 0.02 -9.23
N CYS A 106 -4.10 -1.00 -9.88
CA CYS A 106 -3.80 -0.91 -11.32
C CYS A 106 -5.05 -0.78 -12.19
N THR A 107 -6.15 -1.48 -11.84
CA THR A 107 -7.44 -1.30 -12.53
C THR A 107 -7.94 0.14 -12.41
N GLU A 108 -7.84 0.74 -11.22
CA GLU A 108 -8.20 2.14 -10.98
C GLU A 108 -7.31 3.11 -11.76
N GLU A 109 -6.00 2.87 -11.80
CA GLU A 109 -5.03 3.68 -12.54
C GLU A 109 -5.30 3.66 -14.06
N PHE A 110 -5.63 2.51 -14.64
CA PHE A 110 -5.99 2.41 -16.06
C PHE A 110 -7.38 2.97 -16.39
N SER A 111 -8.25 3.08 -15.40
CA SER A 111 -9.57 3.70 -15.55
C SER A 111 -9.54 5.22 -15.39
N ALA A 112 -8.43 5.78 -14.92
CA ALA A 112 -8.22 7.21 -14.76
C ALA A 112 -7.70 7.86 -16.05
N MET A 113 -7.99 9.15 -16.24
CA MET A 113 -7.44 9.95 -17.35
C MET A 113 -5.98 10.39 -17.12
N THR A 114 -5.25 9.72 -16.23
CA THR A 114 -3.86 10.02 -15.87
C THR A 114 -2.94 8.90 -16.35
N ILE A 115 -1.65 9.19 -16.50
CA ILE A 115 -0.66 8.14 -16.79
C ILE A 115 -0.65 7.16 -15.61
N ALA A 116 -0.98 5.90 -15.89
CA ALA A 116 -0.93 4.84 -14.89
C ALA A 116 0.50 4.60 -14.39
N HIS A 117 0.61 4.29 -13.10
CA HIS A 117 1.86 3.88 -12.43
C HIS A 117 2.65 2.86 -13.28
N GLU A 118 3.98 3.02 -13.39
CA GLU A 118 4.78 2.21 -14.31
C GLU A 118 4.74 0.71 -14.00
N CYS A 119 4.66 0.33 -12.72
CA CYS A 119 4.53 -1.07 -12.33
C CYS A 119 3.22 -1.71 -12.85
N CYS A 120 2.14 -0.94 -13.00
CA CYS A 120 0.89 -1.45 -13.55
C CYS A 120 0.99 -1.85 -15.02
N LYS A 121 1.95 -1.28 -15.76
CA LYS A 121 2.25 -1.62 -17.16
C LYS A 121 2.96 -2.98 -17.29
N LYS A 122 3.50 -3.53 -16.19
CA LYS A 122 4.11 -4.86 -16.15
C LYS A 122 3.04 -5.94 -15.93
N LYS A 123 3.38 -7.20 -16.21
CA LYS A 123 2.49 -8.37 -16.09
C LYS A 123 3.12 -9.45 -15.20
N GLY A 124 2.27 -10.29 -14.60
CA GLY A 124 2.70 -11.44 -13.80
C GLY A 124 3.72 -11.07 -12.72
N LYS A 125 4.75 -11.91 -12.58
CA LYS A 125 5.81 -11.73 -11.57
C LYS A 125 6.59 -10.42 -11.71
N ASP A 126 6.72 -9.86 -12.91
CA ASP A 126 7.44 -8.60 -13.13
C ASP A 126 6.71 -7.41 -12.53
N ARG A 127 5.36 -7.44 -12.53
CA ARG A 127 4.55 -6.44 -11.84
C ARG A 127 4.83 -6.45 -10.35
N TRP A 128 4.83 -7.63 -9.75
CA TRP A 128 5.08 -7.81 -8.33
C TRP A 128 6.50 -7.42 -7.94
N SER A 129 7.50 -7.82 -8.72
CA SER A 129 8.89 -7.41 -8.49
C SER A 129 9.07 -5.89 -8.63
N CYS A 130 8.35 -5.24 -9.56
CA CYS A 130 8.40 -3.79 -9.70
C CYS A 130 7.89 -3.08 -8.44
N PHE A 131 6.71 -3.45 -7.96
CA PHE A 131 6.15 -2.85 -6.73
C PHE A 131 7.03 -3.11 -5.51
N ASP A 132 7.51 -4.34 -5.35
CA ASP A 132 8.39 -4.70 -4.24
C ASP A 132 9.68 -3.86 -4.20
N LYS A 133 10.33 -3.68 -5.36
CA LYS A 133 11.57 -2.87 -5.48
C LYS A 133 11.36 -1.38 -5.19
N GLN A 134 10.15 -0.88 -5.38
CA GLN A 134 9.83 0.54 -5.17
C GLN A 134 9.26 0.81 -3.77
N ALA A 135 9.09 -0.22 -2.92
CA ALA A 135 8.49 -0.06 -1.62
C ALA A 135 9.41 0.76 -0.68
N PRO A 136 8.94 1.88 -0.11
CA PRO A 136 9.77 2.73 0.75
C PRO A 136 10.00 2.14 2.15
N ASN A 137 9.22 1.11 2.54
CA ASN A 137 9.34 0.43 3.83
C ASN A 137 9.24 -1.10 3.66
N PRO A 138 10.30 -1.76 3.16
CA PRO A 138 10.25 -3.19 2.82
C PRO A 138 10.18 -4.13 4.02
N SER A 139 10.65 -3.67 5.18
CA SER A 139 10.66 -4.44 6.43
C SER A 139 9.45 -4.16 7.32
N TYR A 140 8.45 -3.41 6.84
CA TYR A 140 7.25 -3.08 7.63
C TYR A 140 7.57 -2.47 9.00
N GLN A 141 8.59 -1.61 9.04
CA GLN A 141 8.99 -0.92 10.26
C GLN A 141 7.86 -0.01 10.77
N PRO A 142 7.66 0.06 12.09
CA PRO A 142 6.70 0.98 12.67
C PRO A 142 7.23 2.41 12.59
N HIS A 143 6.32 3.38 12.62
CA HIS A 143 6.70 4.77 12.88
C HIS A 143 6.60 5.04 14.38
N THR A 144 7.74 5.36 15.00
CA THR A 144 7.81 5.62 16.44
C THR A 144 6.88 6.77 16.83
N GLY A 145 6.05 6.56 17.84
CA GLY A 145 5.09 7.56 18.32
C GLY A 145 3.86 7.78 17.42
N TYR A 146 3.67 6.95 16.39
CA TYR A 146 2.49 7.00 15.53
C TYR A 146 1.48 5.90 15.86
N THR A 147 0.21 6.29 15.92
CA THR A 147 -0.94 5.38 16.01
C THR A 147 -1.80 5.55 14.77
N ALA A 148 -2.05 4.45 14.07
CA ALA A 148 -2.87 4.42 12.87
C ALA A 148 -4.33 4.78 13.22
N PRO A 149 -4.96 5.73 12.52
CA PRO A 149 -6.39 5.94 12.64
C PRO A 149 -7.14 4.71 12.10
N SER A 150 -8.33 4.46 12.63
CA SER A 150 -9.24 3.48 12.05
C SER A 150 -9.70 3.95 10.67
N VAL A 151 -9.48 3.13 9.66
CA VAL A 151 -9.97 3.37 8.29
C VAL A 151 -10.83 2.16 7.91
N PRO A 152 -12.11 2.36 7.55
CA PRO A 152 -12.95 1.26 7.13
C PRO A 152 -12.41 0.64 5.83
N SER A 153 -12.65 -0.66 5.66
CA SER A 153 -12.39 -1.33 4.38
C SER A 153 -13.31 -0.73 3.32
N ASP A 154 -12.74 -0.33 2.20
CA ASP A 154 -13.51 0.14 1.03
C ASP A 154 -14.05 -1.04 0.21
N MET A 155 -13.45 -2.22 0.37
CA MET A 155 -13.80 -3.44 -0.36
C MET A 155 -13.76 -4.67 0.56
N ILE A 156 -14.57 -5.67 0.24
CA ILE A 156 -14.53 -6.98 0.90
C ILE A 156 -13.35 -7.78 0.35
N PHE A 157 -12.60 -8.43 1.23
CA PHE A 157 -11.54 -9.35 0.87
C PHE A 157 -11.91 -10.77 1.25
N THR A 158 -11.59 -11.70 0.36
CA THR A 158 -11.71 -13.14 0.60
C THR A 158 -10.45 -13.77 0.05
N TRP A 159 -9.88 -14.70 0.81
CA TRP A 159 -8.67 -15.41 0.45
C TRP A 159 -8.95 -16.90 0.32
N ASP A 160 -8.18 -17.58 -0.52
CA ASP A 160 -8.32 -19.01 -0.76
C ASP A 160 -7.11 -19.78 -0.20
N PRO A 161 -7.26 -20.53 0.90
CA PRO A 161 -6.17 -21.31 1.49
C PRO A 161 -5.63 -22.43 0.59
N SER A 162 -6.33 -22.78 -0.50
CA SER A 162 -5.90 -23.82 -1.45
C SER A 162 -4.98 -23.31 -2.56
N THR A 163 -4.82 -21.98 -2.68
CA THR A 163 -3.97 -21.34 -3.71
C THR A 163 -2.62 -20.88 -3.17
N CYS A 164 -2.26 -21.41 -2.00
CA CYS A 164 -0.93 -21.38 -1.41
C CYS A 164 -0.07 -22.52 -2.00
#